data_AF-A0A5N7MJ16-F1
#
_entry.id   AF-A0A5N7MJ16-F1
#
_cell.length_a   1.000
_cell.length_b   1.000
_cell.length_c   1.000
_cell.angle_alpha   90.00
_cell.angle_beta   90.00
_cell.angle_gamma   90.00
#
_symmetry.space_group_name_H-M   'P 1'
#
loop_
_entity.id
_entity.type
_entity.pdbx_description
1 polymer ?
#
loop_
_entity_poly.entity_id
_entity_poly.type
_entity_poly.pdbx_seq_one_letter_code
_entity_poly.pdbx_strand_id
1 'polypeptide(L)' 'MRETNPAEIIIGIDTHKEAHAAVAINGLGARLGAMTLPASSRGYHEMETWARSFGPVRAFGVEGTGSYG' A
#
# COMPACT_ATOMS: atom_id res chain seq x y z
N MET A 1 19.26 7.18 8.65
CA MET A 1 18.29 6.43 7.82
C MET A 1 18.75 4.98 7.75
N ARG A 2 17.92 4.00 8.12
CA ARG A 2 18.22 2.59 7.83
C ARG A 2 17.92 2.33 6.35
N GLU A 3 18.87 1.73 5.64
CA GLU A 3 18.73 1.35 4.24
C GLU A 3 17.45 0.50 4.06
N THR A 4 16.77 0.67 2.92
CA THR A 4 15.65 -0.17 2.52
C THR A 4 16.20 -1.50 2.04
N ASN A 5 15.82 -2.58 2.71
CA ASN A 5 16.15 -3.92 2.21
C ASN A 5 15.43 -4.09 0.86
N PRO A 6 16.11 -4.53 -0.22
CA PRO A 6 15.46 -4.77 -1.51
C PRO A 6 14.23 -5.67 -1.45
N ALA A 7 14.12 -6.53 -0.44
CA ALA A 7 12.97 -7.41 -0.20
C ALA A 7 11.83 -6.77 0.60
N GLU A 8 12.01 -5.57 1.17
CA GLU A 8 10.96 -4.88 1.92
C GLU A 8 9.93 -4.25 0.99
N ILE A 9 8.66 -4.33 1.40
CA ILE A 9 7.51 -3.85 0.64
C ILE A 9 7.04 -2.52 1.20
N ILE A 10 6.82 -1.55 0.32
CA ILE A 10 6.21 -0.26 0.63
C ILE A 10 4.92 -0.17 -0.19
N ILE A 11 3.82 0.21 0.46
CA ILE A 11 2.54 0.39 -0.20
C ILE A 11 2.20 1.88 -0.27
N GLY A 12 1.99 2.42 -1.47
CA GLY A 12 1.41 3.75 -1.66
C GLY A 12 -0.10 3.64 -1.85
N ILE A 13 -0.87 4.49 -1.16
CA ILE A 13 -2.34 4.48 -1.16
C ILE A 13 -2.83 5.88 -1.51
N ASP A 14 -3.57 5.99 -2.61
CA ASP A 14 -4.37 7.15 -3.00
C ASP A 14 -5.81 6.92 -2.54
N THR A 15 -6.36 7.88 -1.81
CA THR A 15 -7.67 7.75 -1.15
C THR A 15 -8.77 8.50 -1.88
N HIS A 16 -9.88 7.81 -2.15
CA HIS A 16 -11.14 8.40 -2.55
C HIS A 16 -12.25 7.96 -1.57
N LYS A 17 -13.39 8.64 -1.61
CA LYS A 17 -14.48 8.46 -0.62
C LYS A 17 -14.94 7.03 -0.42
N GLU A 18 -15.09 6.31 -1.53
CA GLU A 18 -15.66 4.96 -1.52
C GLU A 18 -14.60 3.87 -1.72
N ALA A 19 -13.42 4.25 -2.24
CA ALA A 19 -12.39 3.30 -2.62
C ALA A 19 -10.99 3.93 -2.56
N HIS A 20 -9.99 3.09 -2.33
CA HIS A 20 -8.58 3.48 -2.39
C HIS A 20 -7.88 2.73 -3.53
N ALA A 21 -6.94 3.39 -4.17
CA ALA A 21 -6.00 2.77 -5.09
C ALA A 21 -4.68 2.51 -4.36
N ALA A 22 -4.20 1.27 -4.38
CA ALA A 22 -2.96 0.88 -3.72
C ALA A 22 -1.95 0.34 -4.74
N VAL A 23 -0.67 0.69 -4.56
CA VAL A 23 0.47 0.20 -5.35
C VAL A 23 1.53 -0.35 -4.42
N ALA A 24 2.02 -1.56 -4.71
CA ALA A 24 3.14 -2.17 -4.00
C ALA A 24 4.44 -1.92 -4.76
N ILE A 25 5.46 -1.44 -4.05
CA ILE A 25 6.84 -1.32 -4.54
C ILE A 25 7.82 -2.04 -3.61
N ASN A 26 8.96 -2.46 -4.14
CA ASN A 26 10.07 -2.98 -3.33
C ASN A 26 11.04 -1.88 -2.88
N GLY A 27 12.05 -2.24 -2.08
CA GLY A 27 13.08 -1.31 -1.58
C GLY A 27 13.95 -0.64 -2.66
N LEU A 28 13.89 -1.11 -3.91
CA LEU A 28 14.55 -0.52 -5.09
C LEU A 28 13.60 0.36 -5.93
N GLY A 29 12.33 0.49 -5.53
CA GLY A 29 11.30 1.24 -6.24
C GLY A 29 10.61 0.48 -7.38
N ALA A 30 10.87 -0.82 -7.55
CA ALA A 30 10.20 -1.62 -8.58
C ALA A 30 8.74 -1.87 -8.18
N ARG A 31 7.81 -1.59 -9.11
CA ARG A 31 6.38 -1.87 -8.92
C ARG A 31 6.11 -3.37 -9.02
N LEU A 32 5.47 -3.92 -8.00
CA LEU A 32 5.14 -5.35 -7.89
C LEU A 32 3.68 -5.65 -8.21
N GLY A 33 2.78 -4.69 -7.94
CA GLY A 33 1.36 -4.85 -8.18
C GLY A 33 0.57 -3.60 -7.87
N ALA A 34 -0.72 -3.63 -8.22
CA ALA A 34 -1.70 -2.64 -7.79
C ALA A 34 -3.05 -3.30 -7.53
N MET A 35 -3.85 -2.67 -6.68
CA MET A 35 -5.24 -3.07 -6.43
C MET A 35 -6.10 -1.85 -6.12
N THR A 36 -7.41 -1.98 -6.34
CA THR A 36 -8.42 -1.06 -5.82
C THR A 36 -9.21 -1.78 -4.74
N LEU A 37 -9.43 -1.11 -3.61
CA LEU A 37 -10.14 -1.66 -2.46
C LEU A 37 -11.23 -0.71 -2.00
N PRO A 38 -12.34 -1.19 -1.42
CA PRO A 38 -13.32 -0.31 -0.80
C PRO A 38 -12.73 0.36 0.45
N ALA A 39 -13.12 1.61 0.72
CA ALA A 39 -12.75 2.38 1.92
C ALA A 39 -13.46 1.83 3.17
N SER A 40 -13.12 0.61 3.56
CA SER A 40 -13.77 -0.16 4.61
C SER A 40 -12.77 -1.05 5.34
N SER A 41 -13.09 -1.45 6.58
CA SER A 41 -12.24 -2.36 7.36
C SER A 41 -11.93 -3.68 6.62
N ARG A 42 -12.92 -4.22 5.89
CA ARG A 42 -12.72 -5.42 5.06
C ARG A 42 -11.71 -5.18 3.94
N GLY A 43 -11.85 -4.06 3.21
CA GLY A 43 -10.90 -3.68 2.16
C GLY A 43 -9.48 -3.52 2.69
N TYR A 44 -9.32 -2.97 3.89
CA TYR A 44 -8.00 -2.80 4.51
C TYR A 44 -7.34 -4.14 4.88
N HIS A 45 -8.11 -5.11 5.39
CA HIS A 45 -7.59 -6.47 5.64
C HIS A 45 -7.23 -7.22 4.35
N GLU A 46 -8.03 -7.05 3.30
CA GLU A 46 -7.73 -7.61 1.98
C GLU A 46 -6.43 -7.02 1.42
N MET A 47 -6.25 -5.70 1.52
CA MET A 47 -5.02 -5.02 1.12
C MET A 47 -3.82 -5.43 1.97
N GLU A 48 -3.96 -5.59 3.28
CA GLU A 48 -2.86 -6.06 4.13
C GLU A 48 -2.40 -7.47 3.72
N THR A 49 -3.35 -8.37 3.48
CA THR A 49 -3.07 -9.74 3.03
C THR A 49 -2.38 -9.73 1.67
N TRP A 50 -2.88 -8.93 0.74
CA TRP A 50 -2.26 -8.73 -0.57
C TRP A 50 -0.84 -8.15 -0.47
N ALA A 51 -0.62 -7.14 0.36
CA ALA A 51 0.70 -6.53 0.56
C ALA A 51 1.72 -7.54 1.12
N ARG A 52 1.32 -8.35 2.11
CA ARG A 52 2.18 -9.38 2.71
C ARG A 52 2.50 -10.53 1.75
N SER A 53 1.71 -10.72 0.69
CA SER A 53 1.99 -11.74 -0.33
C SER A 53 3.26 -11.44 -1.15
N PHE A 54 3.72 -10.18 -1.19
CA PHE A 54 4.96 -9.79 -1.87
C PHE A 54 6.20 -9.90 -0.98
N GLY A 55 6.04 -9.87 0.34
CA GLY A 55 7.15 -9.90 1.31
C GLY A 55 6.87 -9.11 2.60
N PRO A 56 7.89 -8.91 3.44
CA PRO A 56 7.77 -8.12 4.67
C PRO A 56 7.40 -6.67 4.37
N VAL A 57 6.26 -6.22 4.88
CA VAL A 57 5.81 -4.83 4.72
C VAL A 57 6.56 -3.92 5.68
N ARG A 58 7.27 -2.93 5.13
CA ARG A 58 7.98 -1.89 5.87
C ARG A 58 7.07 -0.73 6.25
N ALA A 59 6.24 -0.27 5.31
CA ALA A 59 5.42 0.92 5.50
C ALA A 59 4.22 0.98 4.53
N PHE A 60 3.20 1.72 4.97
CA PHE A 60 2.10 2.21 4.13
C PHE A 60 2.18 3.73 4.10
N GLY A 61 2.25 4.32 2.91
CA GLY A 61 2.08 5.76 2.69
C GLY A 61 0.66 6.02 2.20
N VAL A 62 -0.09 6.82 2.95
CA VAL A 62 -1.48 7.17 2.63
C VAL A 62 -1.54 8.65 2.27
N GLU A 63 -1.98 8.95 1.05
CA GLU A 63 -2.21 10.32 0.60
C GLU A 63 -3.43 10.92 1.31
N GLY A 64 -3.31 12.16 1.81
CA GLY A 64 -4.46 12.95 2.26
C GLY A 64 -5.30 12.35 3.39
N THR A 65 -4.78 12.26 4.62
CA THR A 65 -5.63 11.81 5.75
C THR A 65 -6.70 12.85 6.10
N GLY A 66 -7.97 12.55 5.81
CA GLY A 66 -9.12 13.40 6.18
C GLY A 66 -9.71 14.23 5.03
N SER A 67 -9.21 14.04 3.81
CA SER A 67 -9.82 14.55 2.58
C SER A 67 -9.88 13.43 1.55
N TYR A 68 -10.67 13.63 0.51
CA TYR A 68 -10.51 12.92 -0.76
C TYR A 68 -9.79 13.90 -1.68
N GLY A 69 -8.94 13.42 -2.59
CA GLY A 69 -8.19 14.27 -3.53
C GLY A 69 -9.04 15.34 -4.21
#